data_AF-A0A1F5EV91-F1
#
_entry.id   AF-A0A1F5EV91-F1
#
_cell.length_a   1.000
_cell.length_b   1.000
_cell.length_c   1.000
_cell.angle_alpha   90.00
_cell.angle_beta   90.00
_cell.angle_gamma   90.00
#
_symmetry.space_group_name_H-M   'P 1'
#
loop_
_entity.id
_entity.type
_entity.pdbx_description
1 polymer ?
#
loop_
_entity_poly.entity_id
_entity_poly.type
_entity_poly.pdbx_seq_one_letter_code
_entity_poly.pdbx_strand_id
1 'polypeptide(L)'
;MADAGAYDQVLHKEELTKVLREKGLDEEKIKEFWLKFEYAFWTTFMDNAYRALPKEKQEELAKDLSINKYEAMQPLYKKVESYIVANPKAIDGLKVAGESAKQTYENIGKLLQVIDEGSKNGK
;
A
#
# COMPACT_ATOMS: atom_id res chain seq x y z
N MET A 1 2.93 -9.63 15.94
CA MET A 1 1.95 -9.60 14.84
C MET A 1 1.19 -8.31 15.01
N ALA A 2 1.18 -7.42 14.01
CA ALA A 2 0.35 -6.21 14.09
C ALA A 2 -1.11 -6.67 14.20
N ASP A 3 -1.79 -6.22 15.24
CA ASP A 3 -3.17 -6.58 15.51
C ASP A 3 -4.05 -6.14 14.33
N ALA A 4 -4.93 -7.00 13.83
CA ALA A 4 -5.74 -6.70 12.64
C ALA A 4 -6.53 -5.36 12.78
N GLY A 5 -6.83 -4.97 14.02
CA GLY A 5 -7.46 -3.68 14.33
C GLY A 5 -6.60 -2.44 14.02
N ALA A 6 -5.26 -2.51 14.14
CA ALA A 6 -4.40 -1.37 13.82
C ALA A 6 -4.36 -1.10 12.30
N TYR A 7 -4.44 -2.16 11.51
CA TYR A 7 -4.52 -2.09 10.05
C TYR A 7 -5.83 -1.44 9.59
N ASP A 8 -6.95 -1.93 10.11
CA ASP A 8 -8.27 -1.41 9.75
C ASP A 8 -8.45 0.05 10.18
N GLN A 9 -7.83 0.44 11.30
CA GLN A 9 -7.83 1.82 11.78
C GLN A 9 -7.04 2.76 10.87
N VAL A 10 -5.82 2.37 10.47
CA VAL A 10 -4.99 3.19 9.56
C VAL A 10 -5.67 3.35 8.19
N LEU A 11 -6.37 2.31 7.74
CA LEU A 11 -7.09 2.34 6.47
C LEU A 11 -8.52 2.86 6.59
N HIS A 12 -8.97 3.33 7.76
CA HIS A 12 -10.35 3.77 7.96
C HIS A 12 -11.39 2.79 7.34
N LYS A 13 -11.12 1.48 7.47
CA LYS A 13 -11.75 0.43 6.65
C LYS A 13 -13.27 0.41 6.83
N GLU A 14 -13.73 0.60 8.05
CA GLU A 14 -15.14 0.65 8.39
C GLU A 14 -15.85 1.86 7.77
N GLU A 15 -15.28 3.06 7.93
CA GLU A 15 -15.84 4.31 7.40
C GLU A 15 -15.92 4.28 5.88
N LEU A 16 -14.85 3.81 5.21
CA LEU A 16 -14.84 3.71 3.76
C LEU A 16 -15.81 2.64 3.25
N THR A 17 -15.90 1.49 3.93
CA THR A 17 -16.87 0.44 3.58
C THR A 17 -18.29 0.97 3.67
N LYS A 18 -18.61 1.77 4.69
CA LYS A 18 -19.90 2.44 4.80
C LYS A 18 -20.18 3.36 3.60
N VAL A 19 -19.22 4.18 3.20
CA VAL A 19 -19.35 5.05 2.01
C VAL A 19 -19.57 4.24 0.73
N LEU A 20 -18.87 3.12 0.55
CA LEU A 20 -19.05 2.25 -0.63
C LEU A 20 -20.45 1.62 -0.67
N ARG A 21 -20.99 1.18 0.48
CA ARG A 21 -22.38 0.69 0.59
C ARG A 21 -23.41 1.77 0.30
N GLU A 22 -23.21 2.98 0.84
CA GLU A 22 -24.09 4.13 0.57
C GLU A 22 -24.10 4.52 -0.91
N LYS A 23 -23.02 4.22 -1.65
CA LYS A 23 -22.95 4.37 -3.11
C LYS A 23 -23.58 3.21 -3.90
N GLY A 24 -24.18 2.23 -3.22
CA GLY A 24 -24.88 1.11 -3.84
C GLY A 24 -23.98 -0.03 -4.32
N LEU A 25 -22.71 -0.09 -3.87
CA LEU A 25 -21.88 -1.26 -4.13
C LEU A 25 -22.33 -2.44 -3.27
N ASP A 26 -22.43 -3.62 -3.88
CA ASP A 26 -22.66 -4.87 -3.16
C ASP A 26 -21.40 -5.40 -2.44
N GLU A 27 -21.59 -6.39 -1.57
CA GLU A 27 -20.51 -6.97 -0.77
C GLU A 27 -19.41 -7.64 -1.61
N GLU A 28 -19.71 -8.15 -2.81
CA GLU A 28 -18.72 -8.75 -3.70
C GLU A 28 -17.80 -7.67 -4.27
N LYS A 29 -18.38 -6.58 -4.75
CA LYS A 29 -17.63 -5.42 -5.27
C LYS A 29 -16.82 -4.72 -4.19
N ILE A 30 -17.35 -4.64 -2.97
CA ILE A 30 -16.62 -4.10 -1.81
C ILE A 30 -15.43 -5.01 -1.47
N LYS A 31 -15.59 -6.33 -1.48
CA LYS A 31 -14.47 -7.27 -1.28
C LYS A 31 -13.40 -7.15 -2.37
N GLU A 32 -13.80 -7.08 -3.64
CA GLU A 32 -12.88 -6.87 -4.76
C GLU A 32 -12.11 -5.55 -4.64
N PHE A 33 -12.79 -4.48 -4.22
CA PHE A 33 -12.17 -3.18 -3.96
C PHE A 33 -11.09 -3.31 -2.89
N TRP A 34 -11.44 -3.91 -1.74
CA TRP A 34 -10.49 -4.07 -0.63
C TRP A 34 -9.31 -4.94 -1.04
N LEU A 35 -9.50 -6.05 -1.75
CA LEU A 35 -8.38 -6.88 -2.20
C LEU A 35 -7.37 -6.10 -3.06
N LYS A 36 -7.85 -5.25 -3.98
CA LYS A 36 -6.99 -4.39 -4.80
C LYS A 36 -6.35 -3.28 -3.97
N PHE A 37 -7.10 -2.68 -3.06
CA PHE A 37 -6.63 -1.64 -2.17
C PHE A 37 -5.51 -2.14 -1.25
N GLU A 38 -5.71 -3.29 -0.60
CA GLU A 38 -4.76 -3.91 0.31
C GLU A 38 -3.45 -4.26 -0.42
N TYR A 39 -3.53 -4.76 -1.65
CA TYR A 39 -2.34 -5.02 -2.49
C TYR A 39 -1.56 -3.73 -2.83
N ALA A 40 -2.27 -2.68 -3.26
CA ALA A 40 -1.67 -1.39 -3.57
C ALA A 40 -1.07 -0.72 -2.33
N PHE A 41 -1.75 -0.85 -1.19
CA PHE A 41 -1.29 -0.38 0.11
C PHE A 41 0.00 -1.08 0.50
N TRP A 42 0.05 -2.41 0.48
CA TRP A 42 1.24 -3.16 0.85
C TRP A 42 2.45 -2.81 -0.02
N THR A 43 2.25 -2.69 -1.33
CA THR A 43 3.32 -2.25 -2.25
C THR A 43 3.85 -0.87 -1.86
N THR A 44 2.95 0.07 -1.57
CA THR A 44 3.29 1.45 -1.17
C THR A 44 3.93 1.49 0.22
N PHE A 45 3.47 0.65 1.14
CA PHE A 45 4.03 0.49 2.48
C PHE A 45 5.47 0.01 2.41
N MET A 46 5.76 -1.04 1.63
CA MET A 46 7.12 -1.57 1.54
C MET A 46 8.09 -0.59 0.88
N ASP A 47 7.64 0.20 -0.10
CA ASP A 47 8.46 1.28 -0.69
C ASP A 47 8.74 2.40 0.33
N ASN A 48 7.72 2.90 1.03
CA ASN A 48 7.91 3.94 2.04
C ASN A 48 8.74 3.45 3.24
N ALA A 49 8.54 2.19 3.66
CA ALA A 49 9.31 1.56 4.71
C ALA A 49 10.79 1.43 4.32
N TYR A 50 11.09 1.05 3.07
CA TYR A 50 12.45 1.05 2.55
C TYR A 50 13.06 2.46 2.54
N ARG A 51 12.33 3.47 2.06
CA ARG A 51 12.81 4.86 1.99
C ARG A 51 13.00 5.52 3.36
N ALA A 52 12.29 5.05 4.39
CA ALA A 52 12.44 5.52 5.76
C ALA A 52 13.71 5.01 6.45
N LEU A 53 14.39 4.00 5.88
CA LEU A 53 15.65 3.48 6.41
C LEU A 53 16.82 4.42 6.11
N PRO A 54 17.90 4.37 6.93
CA PRO A 54 19.16 5.03 6.57
C PRO A 54 19.69 4.58 5.21
N LYS A 55 20.37 5.47 4.49
CA LYS A 55 20.84 5.22 3.12
C LYS A 55 21.76 4.00 3.03
N GLU A 56 22.64 3.83 4.01
CA GLU A 56 23.55 2.70 4.10
C GLU A 56 22.79 1.37 4.16
N LYS A 57 21.66 1.36 4.88
CA LYS A 57 20.80 0.18 4.99
C LYS A 57 20.03 -0.09 3.71
N GLN A 58 19.59 0.97 3.02
CA GLN A 58 18.94 0.84 1.73
C GLN A 58 19.87 0.15 0.72
N GLU A 59 21.12 0.62 0.61
CA GLU A 59 22.15 0.03 -0.25
C GLU A 59 22.46 -1.42 0.12
N GLU A 60 22.54 -1.75 1.41
CA GLU A 60 22.75 -3.12 1.88
C GLU A 60 21.61 -4.06 1.46
N LEU A 61 20.35 -3.64 1.61
CA LEU A 61 19.19 -4.46 1.27
C LEU A 61 19.03 -4.62 -0.24
N ALA A 62 19.35 -3.57 -1.01
CA ALA A 62 19.33 -3.60 -2.47
C ALA A 62 20.53 -4.35 -3.08
N LYS A 63 21.55 -4.67 -2.27
CA LYS A 63 22.73 -5.39 -2.72
C LYS A 63 22.34 -6.72 -3.39
N ASP A 64 22.99 -7.00 -4.51
CA ASP A 64 22.80 -8.19 -5.33
C ASP A 64 21.42 -8.30 -6.01
N LEU A 65 20.59 -7.25 -5.95
CA LEU A 65 19.37 -7.14 -6.75
C LEU A 65 19.69 -6.44 -8.06
N SER A 66 19.41 -7.10 -9.19
CA SER A 66 19.42 -6.43 -10.49
C SER A 66 18.22 -5.48 -10.57
N ILE A 67 18.45 -4.18 -10.39
CA ILE A 67 17.41 -3.12 -10.37
C ILE A 67 16.72 -2.94 -11.73
N ASN A 68 17.16 -3.65 -12.78
CA ASN A 68 16.47 -3.66 -14.06
C ASN A 68 15.32 -4.66 -14.06
N LYS A 69 14.18 -4.30 -13.44
CA LYS A 69 12.77 -4.70 -13.74
C LYS A 69 11.88 -4.69 -12.49
N TYR A 70 10.59 -4.53 -12.72
CA TYR A 70 9.47 -4.82 -11.79
C TYR A 70 9.65 -6.15 -11.01
N GLU A 71 10.36 -7.11 -11.60
CA GLU A 71 10.71 -8.42 -11.03
C GLU A 71 11.60 -8.33 -9.77
N ALA A 72 12.40 -7.27 -9.60
CA ALA A 72 13.30 -7.10 -8.45
C ALA A 72 12.61 -6.50 -7.20
N MET A 73 11.40 -5.96 -7.34
CA MET A 73 10.67 -5.34 -6.23
C MET A 73 10.25 -6.37 -5.17
N GLN A 74 9.80 -7.55 -5.60
CA GLN A 74 9.36 -8.62 -4.69
C GLN A 74 10.50 -9.13 -3.79
N PRO A 75 11.70 -9.47 -4.33
CA PRO A 75 12.87 -9.78 -3.51
C PRO A 75 13.28 -8.66 -2.55
N LEU A 76 13.24 -7.39 -2.99
CA LEU A 76 13.57 -6.25 -2.15
C LEU A 76 12.60 -6.13 -0.97
N TYR A 77 11.29 -6.21 -1.23
CA TYR A 77 10.27 -6.13 -0.20
C TYR A 77 10.42 -7.23 0.84
N LYS A 78 10.70 -8.47 0.43
CA LYS A 78 10.97 -9.56 1.40
C LYS A 78 12.16 -9.26 2.32
N LYS A 79 13.24 -8.67 1.77
CA LYS A 79 14.41 -8.26 2.57
C LYS A 79 14.06 -7.13 3.54
N VAL A 80 13.28 -6.14 3.08
CA VAL A 80 12.80 -5.02 3.91
C VAL A 80 11.90 -5.51 5.04
N GLU A 81 10.95 -6.39 4.74
CA GLU A 81 10.05 -7.00 5.71
C GLU A 81 10.84 -7.73 6.80
N SER A 82 11.76 -8.61 6.39
CA SER A 82 12.61 -9.38 7.29
C SER A 82 13.41 -8.46 8.21
N TYR A 83 13.93 -7.36 7.67
CA TYR A 83 14.69 -6.39 8.44
C TYR A 83 13.83 -5.63 9.46
N ILE A 84 12.64 -5.15 9.07
CA ILE A 84 11.73 -4.40 9.96
C ILE A 84 11.17 -5.32 11.06
N VAL A 85 10.84 -6.57 10.75
CA VAL A 85 10.40 -7.55 11.74
C VAL A 85 11.49 -7.81 12.78
N ALA A 86 12.75 -7.93 12.35
CA ALA A 86 13.89 -8.07 13.25
C ALA A 86 14.22 -6.77 14.00
N ASN A 87 13.88 -5.60 13.43
CA ASN A 87 14.21 -4.28 13.96
C ASN A 87 12.98 -3.35 13.97
N PRO A 88 11.98 -3.61 14.83
CA PRO A 88 10.69 -2.91 14.77
C PRO A 88 10.79 -1.40 15.08
N LYS A 89 11.92 -0.94 15.63
CA LYS A 89 12.21 0.49 15.87
C LYS A 89 13.00 1.16 14.73
N ALA A 90 13.36 0.41 13.68
CA ALA A 90 14.10 0.96 12.54
C ALA A 90 13.27 1.97 11.72
N ILE A 91 11.94 1.89 11.84
CA ILE A 91 10.99 2.83 11.28
C ILE A 91 9.89 3.12 12.31
N ASP A 92 9.21 4.25 12.17
CA ASP A 92 7.90 4.46 12.80
C ASP A 92 6.82 3.81 11.94
N GLY A 93 6.49 2.56 12.26
CA GLY A 93 5.57 1.74 11.45
C GLY A 93 4.18 2.35 11.29
N LEU A 94 3.67 3.05 12.31
CA LEU A 94 2.36 3.71 12.24
C LEU A 94 2.40 4.93 11.32
N LYS A 95 3.46 5.74 11.43
CA LYS A 95 3.65 6.89 10.54
C LYS A 95 3.78 6.44 9.09
N VAL A 96 4.62 5.44 8.82
CA VAL A 96 4.80 4.89 7.47
C VAL A 96 3.49 4.31 6.93
N ALA A 97 2.75 3.57 7.75
CA ALA A 97 1.44 3.03 7.35
C ALA A 97 0.44 4.15 7.01
N GLY A 98 0.36 5.22 7.81
CA GLY A 98 -0.51 6.36 7.53
C GLY A 98 -0.14 7.10 6.23
N GLU A 99 1.15 7.34 6.00
CA GLU A 99 1.64 7.97 4.76
C GLU A 99 1.35 7.10 3.53
N SER A 100 1.57 5.79 3.64
CA SER A 100 1.25 4.84 2.56
C SER A 100 -0.25 4.74 2.29
N ALA A 101 -1.09 4.74 3.32
CA ALA A 101 -2.55 4.73 3.16
C ALA A 101 -3.01 5.96 2.36
N LYS A 102 -2.55 7.16 2.76
CA LYS A 102 -2.83 8.41 2.05
C LYS A 102 -2.43 8.34 0.58
N GLN A 103 -1.22 7.88 0.30
CA GLN A 103 -0.72 7.76 -1.08
C GLN A 103 -1.50 6.72 -1.89
N THR A 104 -1.89 5.59 -1.29
CA THR A 104 -2.73 4.59 -1.95
C THR A 104 -4.12 5.14 -2.28
N TYR A 105 -4.74 5.92 -1.37
CA TYR A 105 -5.99 6.62 -1.66
C TYR A 105 -5.86 7.61 -2.82
N GLU A 106 -4.81 8.43 -2.82
CA GLU A 106 -4.56 9.38 -3.91
C GLU A 106 -4.37 8.67 -5.26
N ASN A 107 -3.62 7.56 -5.27
CA ASN A 107 -3.38 6.78 -6.49
C ASN A 107 -4.66 6.13 -7.02
N ILE A 108 -5.48 5.55 -6.13
CA ILE A 108 -6.76 4.93 -6.51
C ILE A 108 -7.78 6.00 -6.94
N GLY A 109 -7.85 7.13 -6.24
CA GLY A 109 -8.72 8.24 -6.61
C GLY A 109 -8.41 8.76 -8.02
N LYS A 110 -7.12 8.93 -8.35
CA LYS A 110 -6.67 9.29 -9.71
C LYS A 110 -7.03 8.22 -10.74
N LEU A 111 -6.83 6.93 -10.42
CA LEU A 111 -7.21 5.82 -11.31
C LEU A 111 -8.71 5.81 -11.60
N LEU A 112 -9.55 6.04 -10.58
CA LEU A 112 -11.00 6.10 -10.74
C LEU A 112 -11.44 7.31 -11.60
N GLN A 113 -10.78 8.46 -11.44
CA GLN A 113 -11.02 9.64 -12.29
C GLN A 113 -10.67 9.37 -13.76
N VAL A 114 -9.52 8.75 -14.03
CA VAL A 114 -9.09 8.38 -15.39
C VAL A 114 -10.07 7.40 -16.05
N ILE A 115 -10.62 6.44 -15.30
CA ILE A 115 -11.63 5.50 -15.79
C ILE A 115 -12.95 6.21 -16.12
N ASP A 116 -13.41 7.12 -15.27
CA ASP A 116 -14.65 7.89 -15.48
C ASP A 116 -14.54 8.86 -16.68
N GLU A 117 -13.40 9.51 -16.86
CA GLU A 117 -13.10 10.38 -18.02
C GLU A 117 -12.98 9.58 -19.33
N GLY A 118 -12.34 8.41 -19.30
CA GLY A 118 -12.28 7.50 -20.44
C GLY A 118 -13.65 6.97 -20.87
N SER A 119 -14.56 6.76 -19.92
CA SER A 119 -15.94 6.33 -20.19
C SER A 119 -16.83 7.44 -20.76
N LYS A 120 -16.52 8.72 -20.50
CA LYS A 120 -17.30 9.87 -21.00
C LYS A 120 -16.88 10.28 -22.42
N ASN A 121 -15.62 10.05 -22.79
CA ASN A 121 -15.07 10.40 -24.10
C ASN A 121 -15.22 9.30 -25.18
N GLY A 122 -15.85 8.16 -24.83
CA GLY A 122 -16.12 7.04 -25.74
C GLY A 122 -17.58 6.92 -26.20
N LYS A 123 -18.41 7.95 -26.03
CA LYS A 123 -19.80 8.02 -26.51
C LYS A 123 -19.96 8.98 -27.68
#